data_AF-A0A1S3CJW8-F1
#
_entry.id   AF-A0A1S3CJW8-F1
#
_cell.length_a   1.000
_cell.length_b   1.000
_cell.length_c   1.000
_cell.angle_alpha   90.00
_cell.angle_beta   90.00
_cell.angle_gamma   90.00
#
_symmetry.space_group_name_H-M   'P 1'
#
loop_
_entity.id
_entity.type
_entity.pdbx_description
1 polymer ?
#
loop_
_entity_poly.entity_id
_entity_poly.type
_entity_poly.pdbx_seq_one_letter_code
_entity_poly.pdbx_strand_id
1 'polypeptide(L)'
;MSTTTMSSFAFVIFFFLGAIVHVGVAVEHKVGGNFGWNLPSTPTFFSDWASNRTFFVNDKLIFESRSNETHSIGQPESQAEFDGCIKPGFYLNKIQYISLSQPRRRYFMSTIGDDCKAGMKFAVNILPNPRNSAAKVGAWPMLLFSIATIMASLLLFF
;
A
#
# COMPACT_ATOMS: atom_id res chain seq x y z
N MET A 1 18.73 -19.60 48.98
CA MET A 1 17.52 -19.35 48.16
C MET A 1 17.87 -18.26 47.18
N SER A 2 18.31 -18.65 45.97
CA SER A 2 18.69 -17.73 44.89
C SER A 2 17.74 -18.01 43.72
N THR A 3 16.55 -17.43 43.78
CA THR A 3 15.47 -17.67 42.79
C THR A 3 14.83 -16.36 42.36
N THR A 4 15.65 -15.36 42.02
CA THR A 4 15.16 -14.06 41.54
C THR A 4 15.73 -13.67 40.19
N THR A 5 16.80 -14.30 39.73
CA THR A 5 17.45 -13.99 38.44
C THR A 5 16.68 -14.52 37.23
N MET A 6 16.00 -15.67 37.33
CA MET A 6 15.32 -16.31 36.20
C MET A 6 14.04 -15.58 35.72
N SER A 7 13.41 -14.77 36.58
CA SER A 7 12.16 -14.06 36.24
C SER A 7 12.42 -12.80 35.40
N SER A 8 13.48 -12.04 35.70
CA SER A 8 13.81 -10.80 34.97
C SER A 8 14.24 -11.05 33.52
N PHE A 9 14.96 -12.14 33.22
CA PHE A 9 15.34 -12.45 31.83
C PHE A 9 14.12 -12.80 30.95
N ALA A 10 13.09 -13.42 31.53
CA ALA A 10 11.89 -13.80 30.80
C ALA A 10 11.07 -12.57 30.35
N PHE A 11 11.01 -11.51 31.17
CA PHE A 11 10.31 -10.26 30.83
C PHE A 11 11.04 -9.44 29.74
N VAL A 12 12.38 -9.43 29.77
CA VAL A 12 13.19 -8.76 28.75
C VAL A 12 13.02 -9.43 27.38
N ILE A 13 12.99 -10.77 27.34
CA ILE A 13 12.75 -11.54 26.10
C ILE A 13 11.33 -11.31 25.55
N PHE A 14 10.31 -11.22 26.40
CA PHE A 14 8.93 -10.92 25.98
C PHE A 14 8.77 -9.50 25.41
N PHE A 15 9.55 -8.53 25.89
CA PHE A 15 9.55 -7.15 25.36
C PHE A 15 10.26 -7.02 24.00
N PHE A 16 11.28 -7.86 23.72
CA PHE A 16 11.96 -7.87 22.43
C PHE A 16 11.19 -8.62 21.32
N LEU A 17 10.23 -9.48 21.65
CA LEU A 17 9.41 -10.22 20.68
C LEU A 17 8.35 -9.37 19.95
N GLY A 18 8.10 -8.13 20.39
CA GLY A 18 7.06 -7.25 19.84
C GLY A 18 7.46 -6.41 18.62
N ALA A 19 8.75 -6.31 18.28
CA ALA A 19 9.22 -5.45 17.20
C ALA A 19 9.29 -6.22 15.86
N ILE A 20 8.15 -6.66 15.34
CA ILE A 20 8.08 -7.12 13.94
C ILE A 20 8.20 -5.89 13.04
N VAL A 21 9.44 -5.55 12.69
CA VAL A 21 9.73 -4.63 11.59
C VAL A 21 9.21 -5.29 10.32
N HIS A 22 7.97 -4.95 9.92
CA HIS A 22 7.47 -5.32 8.61
C HIS A 22 8.30 -4.58 7.57
N VAL A 23 9.25 -5.29 6.96
CA VAL A 23 9.99 -4.81 5.79
C VAL A 23 8.99 -4.75 4.63
N GLY A 24 8.25 -3.63 4.53
CA GLY A 24 7.26 -3.43 3.47
C GLY A 24 7.99 -3.23 2.14
N VAL A 25 8.12 -4.28 1.34
CA VAL A 25 8.61 -4.20 -0.05
C VAL A 25 7.50 -3.56 -0.90
N ALA A 26 7.88 -2.73 -1.89
CA ALA A 26 6.92 -2.19 -2.84
C ALA A 26 6.20 -3.33 -3.58
N VAL A 27 4.87 -3.26 -3.63
CA VAL A 27 4.04 -4.32 -4.20
C VAL A 27 3.64 -3.98 -5.63
N GLU A 28 3.68 -4.99 -6.50
CA GLU A 28 3.16 -4.90 -7.86
C GLU A 28 1.74 -5.49 -7.93
N HIS A 29 0.76 -4.66 -8.26
CA HIS A 29 -0.64 -5.02 -8.34
C HIS A 29 -1.06 -5.20 -9.80
N LYS A 30 -1.23 -6.46 -10.23
CA LYS A 30 -1.83 -6.76 -11.54
C LYS A 30 -3.32 -6.41 -11.52
N VAL A 31 -3.71 -5.40 -12.30
CA VAL A 31 -5.09 -4.90 -12.37
C VAL A 31 -6.00 -6.00 -12.93
N GLY A 32 -7.07 -6.32 -12.20
CA GLY A 32 -7.97 -7.44 -12.53
C GLY A 32 -7.36 -8.84 -12.31
N GLY A 33 -6.11 -8.96 -11.89
CA GLY A 33 -5.45 -10.24 -11.64
C GLY A 33 -5.42 -11.14 -12.88
N ASN A 34 -6.07 -12.30 -12.80
CA ASN A 34 -6.19 -13.22 -13.94
C ASN A 34 -7.17 -12.76 -15.03
N PHE A 35 -8.03 -11.79 -14.73
CA PHE A 35 -8.90 -11.23 -15.75
C PHE A 35 -8.15 -10.22 -16.63
N GLY A 36 -7.23 -9.44 -16.05
CA GLY A 36 -6.51 -8.37 -16.74
C GLY A 36 -7.33 -7.09 -16.91
N TRP A 37 -6.78 -6.13 -17.67
CA TRP A 37 -7.47 -4.89 -18.05
C TRP A 37 -8.28 -5.10 -19.33
N ASN A 38 -9.47 -5.69 -19.18
CA ASN A 38 -10.42 -5.96 -20.27
C ASN A 38 -11.84 -5.54 -19.86
N LEU A 39 -12.78 -5.49 -20.82
CA LEU A 39 -14.17 -5.13 -20.54
C LEU A 39 -14.85 -6.18 -19.64
N PRO A 40 -15.29 -5.83 -18.42
CA PRO A 40 -15.83 -6.81 -17.47
C PRO A 40 -17.30 -7.15 -17.78
N SER A 41 -17.73 -8.36 -17.44
CA SER A 41 -19.14 -8.75 -17.54
C SER A 41 -20.02 -8.09 -16.47
N THR A 42 -19.42 -7.66 -15.35
CA THR A 42 -20.11 -6.94 -14.27
C THR A 42 -19.48 -5.56 -14.06
N PRO A 43 -20.27 -4.48 -13.98
CA PRO A 43 -19.70 -3.14 -13.86
C PRO A 43 -18.88 -2.88 -12.59
N THR A 44 -19.07 -3.69 -11.53
CA THR A 44 -18.35 -3.56 -10.25
C THR A 44 -17.02 -4.30 -10.20
N PHE A 45 -16.68 -5.10 -11.22
CA PHE A 45 -15.54 -6.01 -11.18
C PHE A 45 -14.23 -5.33 -10.74
N PHE A 46 -13.89 -4.17 -11.33
CA PHE A 46 -12.66 -3.47 -10.99
C PHE A 46 -12.73 -2.72 -9.66
N SER A 47 -13.90 -2.22 -9.26
CA SER A 47 -14.07 -1.64 -7.92
C SER A 47 -13.92 -2.68 -6.83
N ASP A 48 -14.44 -3.89 -7.04
CA ASP A 48 -14.34 -5.02 -6.11
C ASP A 48 -12.91 -5.57 -6.06
N TRP A 49 -12.21 -5.56 -7.19
CA TRP A 49 -10.78 -5.85 -7.23
C TRP A 49 -9.98 -4.83 -6.40
N ALA A 50 -10.28 -3.55 -6.53
CA ALA A 50 -9.58 -2.49 -5.81
C ALA A 50 -9.89 -2.48 -4.30
N SER A 51 -11.14 -2.77 -3.90
CA SER A 51 -11.56 -2.77 -2.48
C SER A 51 -10.88 -3.86 -1.65
N ASN A 52 -10.53 -4.99 -2.28
CA ASN A 52 -9.85 -6.11 -1.64
C ASN A 52 -8.34 -5.91 -1.49
N ARG A 53 -7.83 -4.69 -1.70
CA ARG A 53 -6.40 -4.36 -1.70
C ARG A 53 -6.13 -3.09 -0.91
N THR A 54 -4.93 -3.02 -0.35
CA THR A 54 -4.36 -1.80 0.22
C THR A 54 -3.19 -1.36 -0.66
N PHE A 55 -3.15 -0.07 -0.98
CA PHE A 55 -2.12 0.50 -1.86
C PHE A 55 -1.24 1.46 -1.07
N PHE A 56 0.07 1.31 -1.20
CA PHE A 56 1.04 2.17 -0.53
C PHE A 56 1.85 2.99 -1.53
N VAL A 57 2.47 4.06 -1.04
CA VAL A 57 3.48 4.78 -1.80
C VAL A 57 4.62 3.82 -2.20
N ASN A 58 5.03 3.92 -3.47
CA ASN A 58 5.99 3.10 -4.21
C ASN A 58 5.45 1.79 -4.78
N ASP A 59 4.21 1.41 -4.49
CA ASP A 59 3.55 0.31 -5.20
C ASP A 59 3.39 0.66 -6.70
N LYS A 60 3.18 -0.37 -7.52
CA LYS A 60 2.90 -0.22 -8.95
C LYS A 60 1.59 -0.89 -9.33
N LEU A 61 0.83 -0.25 -10.20
CA LEU A 61 -0.26 -0.89 -10.93
C LEU A 61 0.28 -1.40 -12.27
N ILE A 62 -0.02 -2.65 -12.59
CA ILE A 62 0.31 -3.27 -13.88
C ILE A 62 -1.00 -3.49 -14.63
N PHE A 63 -1.16 -2.73 -15.70
CA PHE A 63 -2.26 -2.90 -16.65
C PHE A 63 -1.76 -3.78 -17.79
N GLU A 64 -2.46 -4.88 -18.03
CA GLU A 64 -2.16 -5.82 -19.10
C GLU A 64 -3.50 -6.35 -19.64
N SER A 65 -3.75 -6.12 -20.93
CA SER A 65 -4.90 -6.71 -21.63
C SER A 65 -4.53 -8.12 -22.11
N ARG A 66 -5.47 -9.07 -22.02
CA ARG A 66 -5.20 -10.50 -22.28
C ARG A 66 -5.60 -10.97 -23.68
N SER A 67 -6.41 -10.18 -24.40
CA SER A 67 -6.78 -10.40 -25.80
C SER A 67 -5.90 -9.57 -26.75
N ASN A 68 -6.13 -9.69 -28.07
CA ASN A 68 -5.56 -8.77 -29.07
C ASN A 68 -6.22 -7.37 -29.01
N GLU A 69 -7.05 -7.11 -28.00
CA GLU A 69 -7.69 -5.82 -27.79
C GLU A 69 -6.77 -4.95 -26.94
N THR A 70 -6.74 -3.65 -27.25
CA THR A 70 -6.00 -2.67 -26.47
C THR A 70 -7.02 -1.72 -25.86
N HIS A 71 -7.11 -1.72 -24.53
CA HIS A 71 -7.91 -0.75 -23.81
C HIS A 71 -7.05 0.42 -23.35
N SER A 72 -7.60 1.61 -23.45
CA SER A 72 -6.93 2.81 -22.97
C SER A 72 -6.87 2.86 -21.43
N ILE A 73 -5.97 3.68 -20.91
CA ILE A 73 -5.84 3.98 -19.50
C ILE A 73 -5.85 5.49 -19.33
N GLY A 74 -7.01 6.05 -19.00
CA GLY A 74 -7.19 7.43 -18.62
C GLY A 74 -7.09 7.62 -17.10
N GLN A 75 -6.63 8.80 -16.68
CA GLN A 75 -6.52 9.18 -15.27
C GLN A 75 -7.25 10.49 -15.01
N PRO A 76 -8.56 10.45 -14.70
CA PRO A 76 -9.31 11.62 -14.30
C PRO A 76 -8.69 12.31 -13.08
N GLU A 77 -8.78 13.64 -13.03
CA GLU A 77 -8.23 14.41 -11.92
C GLU A 77 -9.24 14.55 -10.77
N SER A 78 -10.53 14.43 -11.07
CA SER A 78 -11.62 14.60 -10.13
C SER A 78 -12.57 13.40 -10.09
N GLN A 79 -13.29 13.26 -8.98
CA GLN A 79 -14.36 12.26 -8.86
C GLN A 79 -15.49 12.53 -9.87
N ALA A 80 -15.82 13.79 -10.13
CA ALA A 80 -16.86 14.16 -11.09
C ALA A 80 -16.51 13.72 -12.52
N GLU A 81 -15.26 13.90 -12.95
CA GLU A 81 -14.79 13.40 -14.25
C GLU A 81 -14.81 11.88 -14.32
N PHE A 82 -14.39 11.21 -13.24
CA PHE A 82 -14.43 9.76 -13.14
C PHE A 82 -15.87 9.24 -13.24
N ASP A 83 -16.79 9.78 -12.46
CA ASP A 83 -18.21 9.39 -12.42
C ASP A 83 -18.92 9.70 -13.73
N GLY A 84 -18.63 10.85 -14.34
CA GLY A 84 -19.14 11.25 -15.64
C GLY A 84 -18.46 10.58 -16.84
N CYS A 85 -17.41 9.78 -16.64
CA CYS A 85 -16.59 9.21 -17.70
C CYS A 85 -16.05 10.29 -18.68
N ILE A 86 -15.68 11.46 -18.15
CA ILE A 86 -15.12 12.57 -18.93
C ILE A 86 -13.71 12.19 -19.35
N LYS A 87 -13.44 12.12 -20.66
CA LYS A 87 -12.20 11.54 -21.20
C LYS A 87 -10.97 12.44 -20.94
N PRO A 88 -10.03 12.07 -20.05
CA PRO A 88 -8.76 12.76 -19.90
C PRO A 88 -7.79 12.34 -21.01
N GLY A 89 -6.55 12.85 -20.96
CA GLY A 89 -5.42 12.21 -21.65
C GLY A 89 -5.25 10.75 -21.22
N PHE A 90 -4.87 9.89 -22.15
CA PHE A 90 -4.81 8.44 -21.94
C PHE A 90 -3.53 7.81 -22.49
N TYR A 91 -3.20 6.64 -21.94
CA TYR A 91 -2.19 5.74 -22.48
C TYR A 91 -2.87 4.63 -23.27
N LEU A 92 -2.24 4.19 -24.37
CA LEU A 92 -2.74 3.11 -25.23
C LEU A 92 -1.61 2.12 -25.51
N ASN A 93 -1.28 1.32 -24.49
CA ASN A 93 -0.20 0.34 -24.54
C ASN A 93 -0.75 -1.03 -24.14
N LYS A 94 -0.20 -2.10 -24.74
CA LYS A 94 -0.57 -3.49 -24.40
C LYS A 94 -0.30 -3.82 -22.94
N ILE A 95 0.83 -3.32 -22.42
CA ILE A 95 1.21 -3.41 -21.01
C ILE A 95 1.64 -2.01 -20.56
N GLN A 96 1.13 -1.56 -19.41
CA GLN A 96 1.47 -0.28 -18.83
C GLN A 96 1.73 -0.41 -17.33
N TYR A 97 2.79 0.22 -16.87
CA TYR A 97 3.17 0.29 -15.47
C TYR A 97 2.90 1.70 -14.96
N ILE A 98 2.21 1.82 -13.82
CA ILE A 98 1.93 3.11 -13.18
C ILE A 98 2.36 3.05 -11.71
N SER A 99 3.37 3.84 -11.36
CA SER A 99 3.83 3.98 -9.98
C SER A 99 2.87 4.83 -9.13
N LEU A 100 2.66 4.42 -7.89
CA LEU A 100 1.87 5.13 -6.88
C LEU A 100 2.81 5.98 -6.03
N SER A 101 3.07 7.21 -6.46
CA SER A 101 4.16 8.03 -5.90
C SER A 101 3.81 8.86 -4.67
N GLN A 102 2.52 9.10 -4.41
CA GLN A 102 2.08 10.01 -3.35
C GLN A 102 0.80 9.51 -2.67
N PRO A 103 0.62 9.77 -1.36
CA PRO A 103 -0.62 9.46 -0.67
C PRO A 103 -1.74 10.36 -1.19
N ARG A 104 -2.71 9.77 -1.89
CA ARG A 104 -3.91 10.44 -2.40
C ARG A 104 -4.88 9.42 -2.96
N ARG A 105 -6.11 9.85 -3.19
CA ARG A 105 -7.04 9.13 -4.06
C ARG A 105 -6.67 9.32 -5.52
N ARG A 106 -6.69 8.25 -6.31
CA ARG A 106 -6.50 8.25 -7.77
C ARG A 106 -7.61 7.49 -8.46
N TYR A 107 -7.90 7.90 -9.69
CA TYR A 107 -8.94 7.34 -10.55
C TYR A 107 -8.30 6.78 -11.83
N PHE A 108 -8.81 5.66 -12.30
CA PHE A 108 -8.36 4.98 -13.52
C PHE A 108 -9.57 4.47 -14.28
N MET A 109 -9.61 4.67 -15.61
CA MET A 109 -10.69 4.18 -16.46
C MET A 109 -10.25 4.00 -17.92
N SER A 110 -10.98 3.20 -18.68
CA SER A 110 -10.85 3.21 -20.15
C SER A 110 -11.64 4.38 -20.74
N THR A 111 -11.04 5.11 -21.67
CA THR A 111 -11.63 6.22 -22.44
C THR A 111 -12.14 5.78 -23.82
N ILE A 112 -12.00 4.50 -24.17
CA ILE A 112 -12.49 3.93 -25.43
C ILE A 112 -14.00 3.72 -25.33
N GLY A 113 -14.72 4.17 -26.37
CA GLY A 113 -16.16 3.94 -26.51
C GLY A 113 -16.94 4.22 -25.22
N ASP A 114 -17.68 3.20 -24.78
CA ASP A 114 -18.46 3.18 -23.54
C ASP A 114 -17.84 2.29 -22.44
N ASP A 115 -16.57 1.86 -22.57
CA ASP A 115 -15.90 0.95 -21.63
C ASP A 115 -15.99 1.45 -20.17
N CYS A 116 -15.80 2.77 -19.95
CA CYS A 116 -15.91 3.37 -18.62
C CYS A 116 -17.32 3.17 -18.02
N LYS A 117 -18.37 3.39 -18.82
CA LYS A 117 -19.77 3.23 -18.38
C LYS A 117 -20.12 1.76 -18.16
N ALA A 118 -19.50 0.87 -18.93
CA ALA A 118 -19.59 -0.58 -18.73
C ALA A 118 -18.80 -1.08 -17.51
N GLY A 119 -18.15 -0.19 -16.76
CA GLY A 119 -17.49 -0.52 -15.49
C GLY A 119 -16.00 -0.79 -15.59
N MET A 120 -15.36 -0.48 -16.72
CA MET A 120 -13.91 -0.52 -16.87
C MET A 120 -13.25 0.71 -16.22
N LYS A 121 -13.48 0.85 -14.91
CA LYS A 121 -13.06 1.98 -14.09
C LYS A 121 -12.90 1.56 -12.63
N PHE A 122 -11.96 2.17 -11.91
CA PHE A 122 -11.81 2.01 -10.47
C PHE A 122 -11.05 3.18 -9.85
N ALA A 123 -11.16 3.28 -8.53
CA ALA A 123 -10.40 4.24 -7.74
C ALA A 123 -9.56 3.51 -6.68
N VAL A 124 -8.39 4.05 -6.39
CA VAL A 124 -7.52 3.55 -5.31
C VAL A 124 -7.25 4.66 -4.33
N ASN A 125 -7.14 4.31 -3.04
CA ASN A 125 -6.66 5.21 -2.01
C ASN A 125 -5.23 4.80 -1.63
N ILE A 126 -4.27 5.69 -1.87
CA ILE A 126 -2.85 5.40 -1.64
C ILE A 126 -2.47 5.91 -0.26
N LEU A 127 -1.93 5.02 0.56
CA LEU A 127 -1.48 5.32 1.91
C LEU A 127 0.02 5.63 1.95
N PRO A 128 0.50 6.43 2.93
CA PRO A 128 1.91 6.60 3.18
C PRO A 128 2.60 5.26 3.41
N ASN A 129 3.82 5.11 2.90
CA ASN A 129 4.60 3.91 3.19
C ASN A 129 4.98 3.88 4.69
N PRO A 130 4.63 2.81 5.43
CA PRO A 130 4.88 2.71 6.87
C PRO A 130 6.34 2.92 7.27
N ARG A 131 7.31 2.62 6.38
CA ARG A 131 8.74 2.85 6.64
C ARG A 131 9.06 4.33 6.92
N ASN A 132 8.44 5.25 6.19
CA ASN A 132 8.66 6.69 6.36
C ASN A 132 7.98 7.23 7.62
N SER A 133 6.92 6.56 8.07
CA SER A 133 6.22 6.90 9.31
C SER A 133 6.99 6.39 10.54
N ALA A 134 7.55 5.18 10.48
CA ALA A 134 8.37 4.61 11.54
C ALA A 134 9.71 5.33 11.73
N ALA A 135 10.35 5.78 10.64
CA ALA A 135 11.59 6.57 10.72
C ALA A 135 11.41 7.94 11.42
N LYS A 136 10.18 8.49 11.44
CA LYS A 136 9.85 9.74 12.16
C LYS A 136 9.60 9.53 13.65
N VAL A 137 9.18 8.33 14.07
CA VAL A 137 9.06 7.97 15.50
C VAL A 137 10.46 7.58 15.95
N GLY A 138 11.30 8.60 16.16
CA GLY A 138 12.74 8.46 16.30
C GLY A 138 13.14 7.40 17.31
N ALA A 139 14.29 6.76 17.06
CA ALA A 139 15.00 5.93 18.04
C ALA A 139 15.47 6.71 19.29
N TRP A 140 15.21 8.02 19.35
CA TRP A 140 15.70 8.95 20.36
C TRP A 140 15.05 8.78 21.75
N PRO A 141 13.73 8.55 21.90
CA PRO A 141 13.15 8.25 23.21
C PRO A 141 13.61 6.88 23.71
N MET A 142 13.69 5.87 22.84
CA MET A 142 14.02 4.49 23.25
C MET A 142 15.47 4.32 23.74
N LEU A 143 16.43 5.04 23.15
CA LEU A 143 17.83 5.02 23.60
C LEU A 143 18.00 5.67 24.98
N LEU A 144 17.28 6.76 25.27
CA LEU A 144 17.36 7.46 26.56
C LEU A 144 16.75 6.66 27.71
N PHE A 145 15.62 5.98 27.48
CA PHE A 145 15.01 5.10 28.49
C PHE A 145 15.89 3.87 28.79
N SER A 146 16.59 3.35 27.78
CA SER A 146 17.50 2.20 27.94
C SER A 146 18.75 2.57 28.76
N ILE A 147 19.31 3.77 28.53
CA ILE A 147 20.48 4.25 29.28
C ILE A 147 20.11 4.53 30.75
N ALA A 148 18.95 5.14 31.01
CA ALA A 148 18.50 5.45 32.37
C ALA A 148 18.25 4.19 33.22
N THR A 149 17.70 3.13 32.61
CA THR A 149 17.42 1.86 33.30
C THR A 149 18.69 1.04 33.58
N ILE A 150 19.67 1.05 32.66
CA ILE A 150 20.97 0.43 32.87
C ILE A 150 21.74 1.14 34.00
N MET A 151 21.73 2.48 34.02
CA MET A 151 22.39 3.28 35.07
C MET A 151 21.76 3.07 36.45
N ALA A 152 20.42 3.03 36.54
CA ALA A 152 19.72 2.75 37.80
C ALA A 152 20.02 1.34 38.33
N SER A 153 20.20 0.37 37.44
CA SER A 153 20.56 -1.00 37.82
C SER A 153 22.00 -1.07 38.32
N LEU A 154 22.95 -0.40 37.67
CA LEU A 154 24.35 -0.33 38.11
C LEU A 154 24.53 0.38 39.47
N LEU A 155 23.68 1.35 39.79
CA LEU A 155 23.71 2.06 41.07
C LEU A 155 23.10 1.27 42.24
N LEU A 156 22.37 0.19 41.99
CA LEU A 156 21.80 -0.69 43.02
C LEU A 156 22.74 -1.88 43.37
N PHE A 157 23.90 -1.98 42.72
CA PHE A 157 24.91 -3.02 42.94
C PHE A 157 26.23 -2.48 43.54
N PHE A 158 26.27 -1.21 43.96
CA PHE A 158 27.32 -0.64 44.81
C PHE A 158 26.75 -0.25 46.18
#